data_AF-A0A0G0UVA7-F1
#
_entry.id   AF-A0A0G0UVA7-F1
#
_cell.length_a   1.000
_cell.length_b   1.000
_cell.length_c   1.000
_cell.angle_alpha   90.00
_cell.angle_beta   90.00
_cell.angle_gamma   90.00
#
_symmetry.space_group_name_H-M   'P 1'
#
loop_
_entity.id
_entity.type
_entity.pdbx_description
1 polymer ?
#
loop_
_entity_poly.entity_id
_entity_poly.type
_entity_poly.pdbx_seq_one_letter_code
_entity_poly.pdbx_strand_id
1 'polypeptide(L)' 'MGTKENPIKTWSRACRIPPEFVGKYFQVHNGRIFIDVYISEDMVGHALGEFAPTRTFRGHGEIVKRTLEKT' A
#
# COMPACT_ATOMS: atom_id res chain seq x y z
N MET A 1 -17.02 -8.91 3.90
CA MET A 1 -15.89 -8.37 3.10
C MET A 1 -16.09 -6.86 2.99
N GLY A 2 -15.13 -6.05 3.43
CA GLY A 2 -15.27 -4.58 3.41
C GLY A 2 -15.49 -4.07 1.99
N THR A 3 -16.49 -3.23 1.80
CA THR A 3 -16.83 -2.66 0.49
C THR A 3 -15.78 -1.61 0.11
N LYS A 4 -15.27 -1.68 -1.12
CA LYS A 4 -14.35 -0.67 -1.68
C LYS A 4 -15.03 0.69 -1.89
N GLU A 5 -16.33 0.78 -1.67
CA GLU A 5 -17.14 1.98 -1.90
C GLU A 5 -16.79 3.15 -0.97
N ASN A 6 -16.30 2.88 0.26
CA ASN A 6 -15.98 3.93 1.23
C ASN A 6 -14.57 3.77 1.84
N PRO A 7 -13.49 3.98 1.07
CA PRO A 7 -12.14 3.90 1.59
C PRO A 7 -11.81 5.09 2.49
N ILE A 8 -11.15 4.83 3.61
CA ILE A 8 -10.74 5.86 4.56
C ILE A 8 -9.49 6.58 4.01
N LYS A 9 -9.63 7.85 3.65
CA LYS A 9 -8.51 8.70 3.21
C LYS A 9 -7.65 9.11 4.41
N THR A 10 -6.34 8.95 4.29
CA THR A 10 -5.39 9.30 5.34
C THR A 10 -4.09 9.88 4.79
N TRP A 11 -3.60 10.90 5.48
CA TRP A 11 -2.25 11.46 5.31
C TRP A 11 -1.28 10.95 6.38
N SER A 12 -1.80 10.28 7.42
CA SER A 12 -1.01 9.81 8.54
C SER A 12 -0.30 8.50 8.21
N ARG A 13 0.85 8.62 7.54
CA ARG A 13 1.70 7.48 7.15
C ARG A 13 2.40 6.82 8.36
N ALA A 14 2.54 7.54 9.48
CA ALA A 14 3.14 7.03 10.71
C ALA A 14 2.17 6.25 11.60
N CYS A 15 0.88 6.23 11.25
CA CYS A 15 -0.13 5.48 12.01
C CYS A 15 0.17 3.97 11.95
N ARG A 16 0.23 3.34 13.13
CA ARG A 16 0.34 1.90 13.30
C ARG A 16 -1.00 1.25 13.01
N ILE A 17 -1.01 0.08 12.38
CA ILE A 17 -2.23 -0.67 12.07
C ILE A 17 -2.66 -1.47 13.31
N PRO A 18 -3.75 -1.11 14.01
CA PRO A 18 -4.38 -1.96 15.02
C PRO A 18 -5.15 -3.12 14.37
N PRO A 19 -5.41 -4.20 15.12
CA PRO A 19 -6.20 -5.34 14.63
C PRO A 19 -7.63 -4.95 14.18
N GLU A 20 -8.19 -3.86 14.71
CA GLU A 20 -9.51 -3.35 14.32
C GLU A 20 -9.61 -2.84 12.87
N PHE A 21 -8.46 -2.65 12.21
CA PHE A 21 -8.41 -2.13 10.84
C PHE A 21 -8.37 -3.23 9.78
N VAL A 22 -8.26 -4.50 10.19
CA VAL A 22 -8.29 -5.66 9.30
C VAL A 22 -9.60 -5.69 8.50
N GLY A 23 -9.48 -5.90 7.19
CA GLY A 23 -10.62 -5.99 6.28
C GLY A 23 -11.18 -4.64 5.80
N LYS A 24 -10.57 -3.52 6.17
CA LYS A 24 -10.90 -2.17 5.68
C LYS A 24 -9.97 -1.75 4.53
N TYR A 25 -10.48 -0.87 3.68
CA TYR A 25 -9.70 -0.20 2.64
C TYR A 25 -9.26 1.19 3.10
N PHE A 26 -7.98 1.48 2.97
CA PHE A 26 -7.39 2.78 3.26
C PHE A 26 -6.82 3.41 2.00
N GLN A 27 -7.04 4.70 1.85
CA GLN A 27 -6.40 5.53 0.84
C GLN A 27 -5.25 6.29 1.51
N VAL A 28 -4.03 5.77 1.38
CA VAL A 28 -2.84 6.34 2.00
C VAL A 28 -2.17 7.30 1.03
N HIS A 29 -1.96 8.55 1.45
CA HIS A 29 -1.27 9.54 0.63
C HIS A 29 0.24 9.26 0.57
N ASN A 30 0.82 9.16 -0.64
CA ASN A 30 2.26 8.93 -0.82
C ASN A 30 3.08 10.20 -1.13
N GLY A 31 2.46 11.38 -1.03
CA GLY A 31 3.07 12.66 -1.37
C GLY A 31 2.61 13.23 -2.72
N ARG A 32 1.99 12.41 -3.58
CA ARG A 32 1.43 12.85 -4.87
C ARG A 32 0.02 12.33 -5.10
N ILE A 33 -0.22 11.06 -4.79
CA ILE A 33 -1.51 10.39 -5.01
C ILE A 33 -1.91 9.58 -3.77
N PHE A 34 -3.17 9.20 -3.72
CA PHE A 34 -3.68 8.21 -2.78
C PHE A 34 -3.55 6.81 -3.36
N ILE A 35 -2.97 5.91 -2.57
CA ILE A 35 -2.84 4.50 -2.90
C ILE A 35 -3.88 3.74 -2.09
N ASP A 36 -4.70 2.93 -2.77
CA ASP A 36 -5.64 2.02 -2.13
C ASP A 36 -4.86 0.84 -1.52
N VAL A 37 -4.94 0.69 -0.20
CA VAL A 37 -4.33 -0.40 0.57
C VAL A 37 -5.46 -1.17 1.26
N TYR A 38 -5.53 -2.47 0.96
CA TYR A 38 -6.39 -3.40 1.69
C TYR A 38 -5.58 -3.99 2.86
N ILE A 39 -6.11 -3.90 4.07
CA ILE A 39 -5.40 -4.35 5.27
C ILE A 39 -5.74 -5.81 5.57
N SER A 40 -4.71 -6.67 5.53
CA SER A 40 -4.77 -8.06 6.02
C SER A 40 -4.25 -8.19 7.46
N GLU A 41 -4.45 -9.35 8.08
CA GLU A 41 -4.00 -9.64 9.46
C GLU A 41 -2.47 -9.57 9.60
N ASP A 42 -1.71 -9.97 8.59
CA ASP A 42 -0.25 -9.93 8.61
C ASP A 42 0.32 -8.49 8.65
N MET A 43 -0.50 -7.49 8.33
CA MET A 43 -0.10 -6.08 8.38
C MET A 43 -0.30 -5.45 9.76
N VAL A 44 -0.91 -6.18 10.70
CA VAL A 44 -1.13 -5.68 12.06
C VAL A 44 0.20 -5.41 12.74
N GLY A 45 0.34 -4.23 13.34
CA GLY A 45 1.62 -3.81 13.87
C GLY A 45 2.64 -3.48 12.78
N HIS A 46 2.23 -3.02 11.60
CA HIS A 46 3.10 -2.26 10.68
C HIS A 46 2.61 -0.81 10.59
N ALA A 47 3.41 0.10 10.04
CA ALA A 47 2.97 1.46 9.75
C ALA A 47 2.29 1.54 8.37
N LEU A 48 1.21 2.31 8.24
CA LEU A 48 0.51 2.49 6.95
C LEU A 48 1.42 2.99 5.82
N GLY A 49 2.46 3.76 6.16
CA GLY A 49 3.43 4.28 5.21
C GLY A 49 4.30 3.21 4.53
N GLU A 50 4.47 2.04 5.15
CA GLU A 50 5.25 0.92 4.59
C GLU A 50 4.60 0.37 3.30
N PHE A 51 3.27 0.45 3.22
CA PHE A 51 2.48 -0.04 2.10
C PHE A 51 2.23 1.03 1.02
N ALA A 52 2.74 2.25 1.22
CA ALA A 52 2.58 3.38 0.30
C ALA A 52 3.96 3.97 -0.09
N PRO A 53 4.62 3.46 -1.15
CA PRO A 53 5.92 3.94 -1.57
C PRO A 53 5.86 5.36 -2.15
N THR A 54 6.85 6.19 -1.80
CA THR A 54 6.90 7.61 -2.17
C THR A 54 7.74 7.90 -3.41
N ARG A 55 8.78 7.10 -3.67
CA ARG A 55 9.71 7.28 -4.80
C ARG A 55 9.66 6.05 -5.70
N THR A 56 9.33 6.23 -6.96
CA THR A 56 9.47 5.17 -7.96
C THR A 56 10.95 5.01 -8.29
N PHE A 57 11.53 3.86 -7.94
CA PHE A 57 12.87 3.51 -8.37
C PHE A 57 12.87 3.23 -9.88
N ARG A 58 13.73 3.91 -10.63
CA ARG A 58 13.84 3.75 -12.10
C ARG A 58 14.97 2.81 -12.54
N GLY A 59 15.72 2.23 -11.60
CA GLY A 59 16.93 1.47 -11.92
C GLY A 59 18.14 2.38 -12.18
N HIS A 60 19.33 1.82 -11.99
CA HIS A 60 20.54 2.25 -12.69
C HIS A 60 20.98 1.06 -13.55
N GLY A 61 21.03 1.23 -14.87
CA GLY A 61 21.34 0.16 -15.83
C GLY A 61 20.25 -0.07 -16.88
N GLU A 62 20.57 -0.88 -17.89
CA GLU A 62 19.67 -1.19 -19.01
C GLU A 62 18.44 -1.97 -18.51
N ILE A 63 17.24 -1.49 -18.89
CA ILE A 63 15.97 -2.07 -18.45
C ILE A 63 15.76 -3.39 -19.19
N VAL A 64 16.22 -4.49 -18.62
CA VAL A 64 15.87 -5.83 -19.11
C VAL A 64 14.50 -6.17 -18.53
N LYS A 65 13.43 -6.02 -19.33
CA LYS A 65 12.09 -6.46 -18.93
C LYS A 65 12.13 -7.98 -18.78
N ARG A 66 12.01 -8.48 -17.54
CA ARG A 66 11.83 -9.91 -17.28
C ARG A 66 10.45 -10.32 -17.77
N THR A 67 10.38 -10.93 -18.96
CA THR A 67 9.18 -11.63 -19.41
C THR A 67 8.96 -12.83 -18.49
N LEU A 68 7.85 -12.81 -17.76
CA LEU A 68 7.42 -13.96 -16.96
C LEU A 68 6.86 -15.01 -17.92
N GLU A 69 7.74 -15.84 -18.48
CA GLU A 69 7.33 -17.11 -19.08
C GLU A 69 7.22 -18.13 -17.95
N LYS A 70 5.99 -18.51 -17.61
CA LYS A 70 5.71 -19.65 -16.72
C LYS A 70 6.15 -20.93 -17.45
N THR A 71 7.09 -21.66 -16.86
CA THR A 71 7.29 -23.10 -17.09
C THR A 71 6.59 -23.84 -15.97
#